data_AF-A0A0R2QTY5-F1
#
_entry.id   AF-A0A0R2QTY5-F1
#
_cell.length_a   1.000
_cell.length_b   1.000
_cell.length_c   1.000
_cell.angle_alpha   90.00
_cell.angle_beta   90.00
_cell.angle_gamma   90.00
#
_symmetry.space_group_name_H-M   'P 1'
#
loop_
_entity.id
_entity.type
_entity.pdbx_description
1 polymer ?
#
loop_
_entity_poly.entity_id
_entity_poly.type
_entity_poly.pdbx_seq_one_letter_code
_entity_poly.pdbx_strand_id
1 'polypeptide(L)'
;MDENNLINSWNQQRSIRVKSQLAPTILLSAVLALCATGAITGDSDQYLKLFLVGLVASGGVFSVTAMVAAVRDSLSVIDALKALKSVSALSSSIIKSASQLKALALLFMAMSTFNFVALLLYLYS
;
A
#
# COMPACT_ATOMS: atom_id res chain seq x y z
N MET A 1 7.15 27.59 -4.23
CA MET A 1 6.96 26.70 -5.40
C MET A 1 5.76 27.19 -6.17
N ASP A 2 5.82 27.16 -7.50
CA ASP A 2 4.63 27.38 -8.33
C ASP A 2 3.72 26.13 -8.37
N GLU A 3 2.52 26.32 -8.90
CA GLU A 3 1.50 25.28 -9.00
C GLU A 3 1.95 24.06 -9.82
N ASN A 4 2.62 24.30 -10.96
CA ASN A 4 3.05 23.22 -11.87
C ASN A 4 4.06 22.30 -11.19
N ASN A 5 4.99 22.86 -10.44
CA ASN A 5 5.95 22.09 -9.66
C ASN A 5 5.26 21.20 -8.60
N LEU A 6 4.22 21.73 -7.93
CA LEU A 6 3.44 20.95 -6.97
C LEU A 6 2.62 19.84 -7.64
N ILE A 7 2.04 20.08 -8.80
CA ILE A 7 1.34 19.06 -9.60
C ILE A 7 2.32 17.96 -10.04
N ASN A 8 3.53 18.31 -10.44
CA ASN A 8 4.57 17.35 -10.78
C ASN A 8 4.97 16.48 -9.58
N SER A 9 5.17 17.10 -8.40
CA SER A 9 5.41 16.36 -7.15
C SER A 9 4.25 15.43 -6.81
N TRP A 10 2.99 15.88 -6.96
CA TRP A 10 1.81 15.04 -6.78
C TRP A 10 1.81 13.82 -7.70
N ASN A 11 2.11 14.01 -8.99
CA ASN A 11 2.15 12.94 -9.98
C ASN A 11 3.26 11.92 -9.68
N GLN A 12 4.42 12.40 -9.23
CA GLN A 12 5.50 11.53 -8.77
C GLN A 12 5.06 10.68 -7.57
N GLN A 13 4.43 11.28 -6.56
CA GLN A 13 3.95 10.54 -5.39
C GLN A 13 2.83 9.56 -5.74
N ARG A 14 1.94 9.91 -6.66
CA ARG A 14 0.93 8.99 -7.21
C ARG A 14 1.59 7.79 -7.90
N SER A 15 2.64 8.03 -8.69
CA SER A 15 3.39 6.96 -9.36
C SER A 15 4.07 6.03 -8.34
N ILE A 16 4.70 6.59 -7.30
CA ILE A 16 5.31 5.82 -6.21
C ILE A 16 4.25 4.96 -5.50
N ARG A 17 3.07 5.50 -5.18
CA ARG A 17 1.97 4.70 -4.59
C ARG A 17 1.63 3.51 -5.47
N VAL A 18 1.40 3.70 -6.76
CA VAL A 18 1.04 2.59 -7.68
C VAL A 18 2.16 1.56 -7.76
N LYS A 19 3.42 1.99 -7.93
CA LYS A 19 4.57 1.08 -8.05
C LYS A 19 4.84 0.30 -6.77
N SER A 20 4.63 0.91 -5.59
CA SER A 20 4.80 0.25 -4.30
C SER A 20 3.88 -0.96 -4.09
N GLN A 21 2.82 -1.09 -4.89
CA GLN A 21 1.88 -2.19 -4.83
C GLN A 21 2.28 -3.40 -5.66
N LEU A 22 3.23 -3.28 -6.59
CA LEU A 22 3.59 -4.38 -7.49
C LEU A 22 4.24 -5.55 -6.73
N ALA A 23 5.29 -5.27 -5.96
CA ALA A 23 5.99 -6.27 -5.17
C ALA A 23 5.07 -7.06 -4.20
N PRO A 24 4.24 -6.43 -3.35
CA PRO A 24 3.33 -7.17 -2.48
C PRO A 24 2.24 -7.92 -3.25
N THR A 25 1.73 -7.38 -4.36
CA THR A 25 0.73 -8.09 -5.17
C THR A 25 1.31 -9.37 -5.77
N ILE A 26 2.55 -9.33 -6.27
CA ILE A 26 3.26 -10.51 -6.77
C ILE A 26 3.45 -11.54 -5.64
N LEU A 27 3.91 -11.10 -4.46
CA LEU A 27 4.10 -11.98 -3.31
C LEU A 27 2.78 -12.65 -2.90
N LEU A 28 1.71 -11.87 -2.72
CA LEU A 28 0.39 -12.41 -2.35
C LEU A 28 -0.16 -13.38 -3.39
N SER A 29 0.05 -13.09 -4.68
CA SER A 29 -0.39 -13.97 -5.77
C SER A 29 0.37 -15.29 -5.77
N ALA A 30 1.68 -15.25 -5.54
CA ALA A 30 2.51 -16.45 -5.43
C ALA A 30 2.08 -17.31 -4.22
N VAL A 31 1.87 -16.69 -3.05
CA VAL A 31 1.39 -17.40 -1.86
C VAL A 31 0.02 -18.02 -2.09
N LEU A 32 -0.91 -17.27 -2.69
CA LEU A 32 -2.24 -17.79 -3.03
C LEU A 32 -2.15 -19.00 -3.97
N ALA A 33 -1.31 -18.94 -5.00
CA ALA A 33 -1.12 -20.04 -5.94
C ALA A 33 -0.53 -21.29 -5.26
N LEU A 34 0.44 -21.11 -4.36
CA LEU A 34 1.02 -22.20 -3.58
C LEU A 34 -0.01 -22.87 -2.66
N CYS A 35 -0.88 -22.08 -2.03
CA CYS A 35 -1.97 -22.62 -1.19
C CYS A 35 -3.05 -23.31 -2.04
N ALA A 36 -3.45 -22.69 -3.15
CA ALA A 36 -4.52 -23.20 -4.02
C ALA A 36 -4.15 -24.51 -4.73
N THR A 37 -2.87 -24.72 -5.02
CA THR A 37 -2.36 -25.97 -5.62
C THR A 37 -2.06 -27.06 -4.59
N GLY A 38 -2.17 -26.76 -3.30
CA GLY A 38 -1.78 -27.68 -2.22
C GLY A 38 -0.27 -27.87 -2.06
N ALA A 39 0.54 -27.03 -2.72
CA ALA A 39 2.00 -27.04 -2.55
C ALA A 39 2.41 -26.52 -1.15
N ILE A 40 1.57 -25.72 -0.52
CA ILE A 40 1.66 -25.32 0.89
C ILE A 40 0.30 -25.55 1.54
N THR A 41 0.29 -26.23 2.68
CA THR A 41 -0.91 -26.57 3.46
C THR A 41 -0.61 -26.50 4.97
N GLY A 42 -1.63 -26.74 5.81
CA GLY A 42 -1.45 -26.87 7.26
C GLY A 42 -0.49 -27.99 7.67
N ASP A 43 -0.40 -29.08 6.88
CA ASP A 43 0.47 -30.23 7.14
C ASP A 43 1.92 -30.04 6.67
N SER A 44 2.23 -28.91 6.05
CA SER A 44 3.59 -28.60 5.58
C SER A 44 4.58 -28.44 6.73
N ASP A 45 5.87 -28.66 6.43
CA ASP A 45 6.97 -28.49 7.37
C ASP A 45 6.89 -27.16 8.14
N GLN A 46 7.11 -27.23 9.47
CA GLN A 46 6.94 -26.09 10.35
C GLN A 46 7.89 -24.93 10.02
N TYR A 47 9.14 -25.22 9.64
CA TYR A 47 10.09 -24.18 9.28
C TYR A 47 9.71 -23.51 7.95
N LEU A 48 9.18 -24.28 6.99
CA LEU A 48 8.64 -23.74 5.75
C LEU A 48 7.45 -22.81 5.99
N LYS A 49 6.50 -23.19 6.87
CA LYS A 49 5.36 -22.33 7.24
C LYS A 49 5.81 -21.05 7.91
N LEU A 50 6.75 -21.12 8.86
CA LEU A 50 7.32 -19.94 9.52
C LEU A 50 8.06 -19.03 8.55
N PHE A 51 8.83 -19.60 7.62
CA PHE A 51 9.52 -18.84 6.59
C PHE A 51 8.53 -18.11 5.68
N LEU A 52 7.46 -18.78 5.24
CA LEU A 52 6.40 -18.19 4.42
C LEU A 52 5.69 -17.04 5.16
N VAL A 53 5.33 -17.25 6.43
CA VAL A 53 4.73 -16.21 7.27
C VAL A 53 5.68 -15.02 7.42
N GLY A 54 6.96 -15.27 7.69
CA GLY A 54 7.98 -14.21 7.81
C GLY A 54 8.15 -13.43 6.50
N LEU A 55 8.11 -14.12 5.35
CA LEU A 55 8.20 -13.50 4.03
C LEU A 55 7.00 -12.58 3.77
N VAL A 56 5.78 -13.05 4.03
CA VAL A 56 4.55 -12.27 3.87
C VAL A 56 4.50 -11.10 4.85
N ALA A 57 4.85 -11.33 6.12
CA ALA A 57 4.91 -10.28 7.14
C ALA A 57 5.89 -9.16 6.74
N SER A 58 7.10 -9.52 6.31
CA SER A 58 8.12 -8.56 5.87
C SER A 58 7.63 -7.76 4.65
N GLY A 59 7.08 -8.44 3.64
CA GLY A 59 6.50 -7.79 2.47
C GLY A 59 5.36 -6.84 2.83
N GLY A 60 4.49 -7.23 3.76
CA GLY A 60 3.41 -6.40 4.29
C GLY A 60 3.92 -5.14 4.99
N VAL A 61 4.89 -5.27 5.90
CA VAL A 61 5.49 -4.12 6.62
C VAL A 61 6.10 -3.11 5.66
N PHE A 62 6.88 -3.56 4.67
CA PHE A 62 7.48 -2.66 3.68
C PHE A 62 6.41 -1.94 2.85
N SER A 63 5.35 -2.64 2.48
CA SER A 63 4.27 -2.08 1.67
C SER A 63 3.43 -1.06 2.42
N VAL A 64 3.08 -1.36 3.67
CA VAL A 64 2.35 -0.43 4.55
C VAL A 64 3.17 0.82 4.81
N THR A 65 4.45 0.67 5.12
CA THR A 65 5.35 1.81 5.38
C THR A 65 5.47 2.71 4.15
N ALA A 66 5.67 2.13 2.96
CA ALA A 66 5.74 2.87 1.70
C ALA A 66 4.43 3.60 1.38
N MET A 67 3.28 2.95 1.58
CA MET A 67 1.96 3.56 1.36
C MET A 67 1.72 4.73 2.30
N VAL A 68 2.01 4.57 3.60
CA VAL A 68 1.85 5.63 4.60
C VAL A 68 2.76 6.82 4.30
N ALA A 69 4.03 6.58 3.95
CA ALA A 69 4.96 7.64 3.55
C ALA A 69 4.46 8.40 2.31
N ALA A 70 4.05 7.69 1.27
CA ALA A 70 3.56 8.30 0.04
C ALA A 70 2.24 9.08 0.25
N VAL A 71 1.36 8.64 1.16
CA VAL A 71 0.16 9.38 1.55
C VAL A 71 0.53 10.64 2.34
N ARG A 72 1.41 10.55 3.33
CA ARG A 72 1.90 11.71 4.10
C ARG A 72 2.49 12.77 3.18
N ASP A 73 3.37 12.36 2.28
CA ASP A 73 4.03 13.28 1.36
C ASP A 73 3.07 13.84 0.30
N SER A 74 1.95 13.16 0.02
CA SER A 74 0.89 13.72 -0.84
C SER A 74 0.02 14.74 -0.10
N LEU A 75 -0.19 14.55 1.19
CA LEU A 75 -0.90 15.52 2.03
C LEU A 75 -0.10 16.82 2.16
N SER A 76 1.23 16.74 2.28
CA SER A 76 2.07 17.95 2.30
C SER A 76 2.02 18.72 0.98
N VAL A 77 1.96 18.04 -0.17
CA VAL A 77 1.72 18.68 -1.47
C VAL A 77 0.35 19.36 -1.51
N ILE A 78 -0.69 18.72 -0.97
CA ILE A 78 -2.03 19.32 -0.87
C ILE A 78 -2.00 20.58 -0.01
N ASP A 79 -1.31 20.56 1.12
CA ASP A 79 -1.22 21.73 2.01
C ASP A 79 -0.44 22.87 1.37
N ALA A 80 0.60 22.57 0.58
CA ALA A 80 1.30 23.56 -0.22
C ALA A 80 0.40 24.15 -1.34
N LEU A 81 -0.43 23.34 -2.00
CA LEU A 81 -1.39 23.82 -3.00
C LEU A 81 -2.44 24.76 -2.38
N LYS A 82 -2.93 24.47 -1.17
CA LYS A 82 -3.88 25.34 -0.45
C LYS A 82 -3.29 26.70 -0.09
N ALA A 83 -1.97 26.80 0.05
CA ALA A 83 -1.29 28.04 0.40
C ALA A 83 -1.07 28.99 -0.80
N LEU A 84 -1.38 28.55 -2.02
CA LEU A 84 -1.29 29.40 -3.21
C LEU A 84 -2.43 30.43 -3.27
N LYS A 85 -2.14 31.63 -3.81
CA LYS A 85 -3.13 32.70 -3.96
C LYS A 85 -4.27 32.36 -4.91
N SER A 86 -3.97 31.58 -5.95
CA SER A 86 -4.92 31.06 -6.92
C SER A 86 -4.48 29.65 -7.32
N VAL A 87 -5.46 28.80 -7.62
CA VAL A 87 -5.25 27.41 -8.04
C VAL A 87 -6.14 27.08 -9.22
N SER A 88 -5.65 26.23 -10.12
CA SER A 88 -6.42 25.67 -11.21
C SER A 88 -7.52 24.72 -10.73
N ALA A 89 -8.45 24.38 -11.63
CA ALA A 89 -9.46 23.35 -11.38
C ALA A 89 -8.84 21.97 -11.06
N LEU A 90 -7.69 21.66 -11.65
CA LEU A 90 -6.96 20.42 -11.38
C LEU A 90 -6.45 20.41 -9.94
N SER A 91 -5.76 21.46 -9.50
CA SER A 91 -5.28 21.59 -8.12
C SER A 91 -6.41 21.61 -7.10
N SER A 92 -7.54 22.27 -7.42
CA SER A 92 -8.74 22.20 -6.59
C SER A 92 -9.25 20.76 -6.41
N SER A 93 -9.21 19.95 -7.48
CA SER A 93 -9.58 18.54 -7.42
C SER A 93 -8.58 17.70 -6.61
N ILE A 94 -7.28 17.97 -6.75
CA ILE A 94 -6.23 17.32 -5.94
C ILE A 94 -6.44 17.63 -4.46
N ILE A 95 -6.69 18.90 -4.09
CA ILE A 95 -6.92 19.31 -2.70
C ILE A 95 -8.11 18.55 -2.08
N LYS A 96 -9.19 18.34 -2.85
CA LYS A 96 -10.38 17.60 -2.40
C LYS A 96 -10.12 16.11 -2.12
N SER A 97 -9.04 15.55 -2.66
CA SER A 97 -8.69 14.13 -2.47
C SER A 97 -8.08 13.79 -1.11
N ALA A 98 -7.79 14.79 -0.26
CA ALA A 98 -7.08 14.59 1.01
C ALA A 98 -7.73 13.55 1.93
N SER A 99 -9.05 13.58 2.09
CA SER A 99 -9.79 12.61 2.92
C SER A 99 -9.72 11.20 2.33
N GLN A 100 -9.82 11.09 1.00
CA GLN A 100 -9.73 9.83 0.27
C GLN A 100 -8.35 9.18 0.42
N LEU A 101 -7.27 9.97 0.45
CA LEU A 101 -5.93 9.44 0.70
C LEU A 101 -5.78 8.82 2.09
N LYS A 102 -6.35 9.45 3.12
CA LYS A 102 -6.34 8.90 4.48
C LYS A 102 -7.17 7.63 4.58
N ALA A 103 -8.36 7.63 3.97
CA ALA A 103 -9.22 6.44 3.89
C ALA A 103 -8.53 5.30 3.14
N LEU A 104 -7.82 5.60 2.06
CA LEU A 104 -7.05 4.63 1.29
C LEU A 104 -5.91 4.01 2.13
N ALA A 105 -5.17 4.82 2.90
CA ALA A 105 -4.14 4.29 3.79
C ALA A 105 -4.72 3.35 4.85
N LEU A 106 -5.85 3.73 5.46
CA LEU A 106 -6.55 2.90 6.43
C LEU A 106 -7.02 1.57 5.81
N LEU A 107 -7.68 1.63 4.65
CA LEU A 107 -8.15 0.45 3.93
C LEU A 107 -6.97 -0.45 3.56
N PHE A 108 -5.86 0.13 3.10
CA PHE A 108 -4.66 -0.63 2.76
C PHE A 108 -4.10 -1.40 3.97
N MET A 109 -4.01 -0.76 5.13
CA MET A 109 -3.58 -1.41 6.37
C MET A 109 -4.56 -2.51 6.79
N ALA A 110 -5.86 -2.22 6.77
CA ALA A 110 -6.90 -3.19 7.14
C ALA A 110 -6.86 -4.45 6.25
N MET A 111 -6.75 -4.27 4.92
CA MET A 111 -6.67 -5.39 3.98
C MET A 111 -5.35 -6.17 4.11
N SER A 112 -4.24 -5.49 4.39
CA SER A 112 -2.95 -6.15 4.64
C SER A 112 -3.01 -7.02 5.90
N THR A 113 -3.60 -6.50 6.98
CA THR A 113 -3.83 -7.27 8.22
C THR A 113 -4.77 -8.43 7.98
N PHE A 114 -5.88 -8.21 7.27
CA PHE A 114 -6.83 -9.28 6.93
C PHE A 114 -6.15 -10.43 6.19
N ASN A 115 -5.40 -10.14 5.13
CA ASN A 115 -4.70 -11.15 4.34
C ASN A 115 -3.66 -11.92 5.17
N PHE A 116 -2.94 -11.23 6.05
CA PHE A 116 -1.97 -11.85 6.93
C PHE A 116 -2.62 -12.81 7.93
N VAL A 117 -3.72 -12.39 8.56
CA VAL A 117 -4.48 -13.24 9.49
C VAL A 117 -5.10 -14.44 8.76
N ALA A 118 -5.66 -14.25 7.55
CA ALA A 118 -6.20 -15.34 6.75
C ALA A 118 -5.14 -16.40 6.43
N LEU A 119 -3.92 -15.98 6.10
CA LEU A 119 -2.79 -16.91 5.89
C LEU A 119 -2.45 -17.68 7.17
N LEU A 120 -2.38 -17.01 8.32
CA LEU A 120 -2.12 -17.69 9.60
C LEU A 120 -3.18 -18.72 9.92
N LEU A 121 -4.46 -18.38 9.74
CA LEU A 121 -5.56 -19.31 9.95
C LEU A 121 -5.45 -20.51 9.00
N TYR A 122 -5.16 -20.28 7.72
CA TYR A 122 -5.01 -21.37 6.75
C TYR A 122 -3.86 -22.34 7.09
N LEU A 123 -2.75 -21.84 7.65
CA LEU A 123 -1.55 -22.63 7.92
C LEU A 123 -1.54 -23.33 9.29
N TYR A 124 -2.39 -22.90 10.22
CA TYR A 124 -2.33 -23.32 11.63
C TYR A 124 -3.69 -23.65 12.27
N SER A 125 -4.79 -23.61 11.52
CA SER A 125 -6.11 -24.09 11.99
C SER A 125 -6.38 -25.52 11.56
#